data_AF-A0A074XL02-F1
#
_entry.id   AF-A0A074XL02-F1
#
_cell.length_a   1.000
_cell.length_b   1.000
_cell.length_c   1.000
_cell.angle_alpha   90.00
_cell.angle_beta   90.00
_cell.angle_gamma   90.00
#
_symmetry.space_group_name_H-M   'P 1'
#
loop_
_entity.id
_entity.type
_entity.pdbx_description
1 polymer ?
#
loop_
_entity_poly.entity_id
_entity_poly.type
_entity_poly.pdbx_seq_one_letter_code
_entity_poly.pdbx_strand_id
1 'polypeptide(L)'
;MNKFNTLERGELYTVGWIAALAKELAAALAMLDERHGKPDDFGKPSSDKNSYHWGRIRGHNIVIASLAAGVYGTTSAATTAIQMLSAFPNIKVGLMVGIGAGIPRPKQKRDIRLGDVVVSLPQGQSGGVLQYDLGKRSTTRTFERVGFLNAPPEALLKALTSLRAQVRLEGSRMPSFLEDMLERYPQMAENEPDEPGYIYQRQENDTLFEASYVHTSDTDCNDCDRTRIVARTARQNPSVPRIHYGVIASGNKLVKDAIERDLILKESGEDCICLEMEAAGLLNSFPCLVIRDICDYADSHKNDDWQEYAAATAAAYAKEFLGFVDNQDLAQATRAIERFERS
;
A
#
# COMPACT_ATOMS: atom_id res chain seq x y z
N MET A 1 -31.21 8.62 -5.72
CA MET A 1 -30.00 9.08 -6.41
C MET A 1 -29.33 10.13 -5.54
N ASN A 2 -28.29 9.77 -4.80
CA ASN A 2 -27.50 10.76 -4.07
C ASN A 2 -26.78 11.63 -5.10
N LYS A 3 -27.13 12.91 -5.16
CA LYS A 3 -26.36 13.90 -5.91
C LYS A 3 -25.01 14.02 -5.22
N PHE A 4 -23.96 13.46 -5.81
CA PHE A 4 -22.61 13.75 -5.35
C PHE A 4 -22.34 15.24 -5.51
N ASN A 5 -21.64 15.83 -4.56
CA ASN A 5 -21.16 17.20 -4.71
C ASN A 5 -20.12 17.20 -5.84
N THR A 6 -20.35 17.97 -6.90
CA THR A 6 -19.41 18.03 -8.03
C THR A 6 -18.55 19.27 -7.86
N LEU A 7 -17.23 19.10 -7.89
CA LEU A 7 -16.33 20.24 -8.01
C LEU A 7 -16.35 20.71 -9.47
N GLU A 8 -16.46 22.02 -9.67
CA GLU A 8 -16.55 22.61 -11.01
C GLU A 8 -15.28 22.39 -11.85
N ARG A 9 -14.12 22.15 -11.19
CA ARG A 9 -12.81 22.08 -11.87
C ARG A 9 -11.97 20.87 -11.46
N GLY A 10 -11.50 20.11 -12.44
CA GLY A 10 -10.53 19.02 -12.29
C GLY A 10 -9.17 19.49 -11.77
N GLU A 11 -8.86 20.77 -11.95
CA GLU A 11 -7.67 21.44 -11.41
C GLU A 11 -7.60 21.46 -9.87
N LEU A 12 -8.72 21.25 -9.18
CA LEU A 12 -8.79 21.26 -7.73
C LEU A 12 -8.25 19.97 -7.09
N TYR A 13 -7.99 18.92 -7.88
CA TYR A 13 -7.47 17.64 -7.41
C TYR A 13 -5.93 17.68 -7.41
N THR A 14 -5.35 17.65 -6.20
CA THR A 14 -3.91 17.82 -5.98
C THR A 14 -3.23 16.55 -5.46
N VAL A 15 -4.01 15.54 -5.10
CA VAL A 15 -3.51 14.25 -4.59
C VAL A 15 -4.04 13.12 -5.47
N GLY A 16 -3.12 12.29 -5.98
CA GLY A 16 -3.48 11.04 -6.65
C GLY A 16 -3.41 9.84 -5.70
N TRP A 17 -4.33 8.89 -5.82
CA TRP A 17 -4.30 7.62 -5.09
C TRP A 17 -4.40 6.49 -6.12
N ILE A 18 -3.43 5.57 -6.10
CA ILE A 18 -3.45 4.37 -6.94
C ILE A 18 -3.70 3.16 -6.04
N ALA A 19 -4.71 2.38 -6.41
CA ALA A 19 -5.01 1.06 -5.85
C ALA A 19 -4.79 0.00 -6.93
N ALA A 20 -4.16 -1.12 -6.63
CA ALA A 20 -3.91 -2.16 -7.63
C ALA A 20 -5.18 -3.01 -7.87
N LEU A 21 -5.88 -3.38 -6.81
CA LEU A 21 -6.95 -4.37 -6.82
C LEU A 21 -8.33 -3.74 -6.53
N ALA A 22 -9.39 -4.44 -6.93
CA ALA A 22 -10.77 -4.02 -6.65
C ALA A 22 -11.05 -3.86 -5.15
N LYS A 23 -10.52 -4.78 -4.33
CA LYS A 23 -10.67 -4.74 -2.87
C LYS A 23 -9.97 -3.54 -2.23
N GLU A 24 -8.82 -3.15 -2.77
CA GLU A 24 -8.07 -1.95 -2.36
C GLU A 24 -8.79 -0.68 -2.80
N LEU A 25 -9.34 -0.66 -4.02
CA LEU A 25 -10.16 0.45 -4.50
C LEU A 25 -11.41 0.63 -3.63
N ALA A 26 -12.11 -0.45 -3.29
CA ALA A 26 -13.28 -0.40 -2.42
C ALA A 26 -12.95 0.21 -1.04
N ALA A 27 -11.86 -0.24 -0.40
CA ALA A 27 -11.37 0.35 0.85
C ALA A 27 -11.02 1.84 0.71
N ALA A 28 -10.33 2.23 -0.37
CA ALA A 28 -9.99 3.62 -0.63
C ALA A 28 -11.25 4.51 -0.79
N LEU A 29 -12.24 4.04 -1.54
CA LEU A 29 -13.52 4.74 -1.74
C LEU A 29 -14.36 4.81 -0.47
N ALA A 30 -14.25 3.81 0.40
CA ALA A 30 -14.93 3.80 1.69
C ALA A 30 -14.29 4.79 2.67
N MET A 31 -12.99 5.12 2.51
CA MET A 31 -12.28 6.08 3.36
C MET A 31 -12.50 7.55 3.00
N LEU A 32 -13.09 7.86 1.85
CA LEU A 32 -13.47 9.24 1.48
C LEU A 32 -14.40 9.85 2.54
N ASP A 33 -14.08 11.09 2.97
CA ASP A 33 -14.98 11.92 3.78
C ASP A 33 -16.18 12.37 2.92
N GLU A 34 -15.91 12.65 1.65
CA GLU A 34 -16.90 13.07 0.66
C GLU A 34 -16.60 12.42 -0.69
N ARG A 35 -17.62 11.86 -1.35
CA ARG A 35 -17.53 11.40 -2.74
C ARG A 35 -17.96 12.53 -3.67
N HIS A 36 -17.14 12.84 -4.66
CA HIS A 36 -17.45 13.84 -5.66
C HIS A 36 -18.03 13.19 -6.92
N GLY A 37 -18.85 13.95 -7.65
CA GLY A 37 -19.22 13.62 -9.02
C GLY A 37 -18.02 13.77 -9.96
N LYS A 38 -18.18 13.30 -11.21
CA LYS A 38 -17.22 13.62 -12.28
C LYS A 38 -17.16 15.15 -12.44
N PRO A 39 -15.98 15.80 -12.39
CA PRO A 39 -15.87 17.25 -12.56
C PRO A 39 -16.44 17.70 -13.93
N ASP A 40 -17.04 18.89 -13.96
CA ASP A 40 -17.76 19.37 -15.15
C ASP A 40 -16.85 19.66 -16.33
N ASP A 41 -15.63 20.17 -16.06
CA ASP A 41 -14.58 20.44 -17.05
C ASP A 41 -13.75 19.20 -17.42
N PHE A 42 -14.02 18.04 -16.81
CA PHE A 42 -13.21 16.85 -17.02
C PHE A 42 -13.47 16.20 -18.38
N GLY A 43 -12.53 16.42 -19.30
CA GLY A 43 -12.41 15.70 -20.56
C GLY A 43 -11.30 14.66 -20.50
N LYS A 44 -11.65 13.38 -20.35
CA LYS A 44 -10.65 12.29 -20.33
C LYS A 44 -9.93 12.20 -21.69
N PRO A 45 -8.59 12.26 -21.74
CA PRO A 45 -7.85 12.06 -22.99
C PRO A 45 -8.20 10.72 -23.66
N SER A 46 -8.22 10.65 -24.99
CA SER A 46 -8.60 9.41 -25.71
C SER A 46 -7.61 8.25 -25.50
N SER A 47 -6.35 8.59 -25.21
CA SER A 47 -5.28 7.67 -24.82
C SER A 47 -5.43 7.14 -23.39
N ASP A 48 -6.18 7.84 -22.53
CA ASP A 48 -6.35 7.51 -21.13
C ASP A 48 -7.43 6.43 -20.93
N LYS A 49 -6.98 5.26 -20.47
CA LYS A 49 -7.81 4.09 -20.24
C LYS A 49 -8.21 3.92 -18.78
N ASN A 50 -7.76 4.79 -17.88
CA ASN A 50 -8.13 4.72 -16.47
C ASN A 50 -9.62 4.94 -16.25
N SER A 51 -10.12 4.31 -15.19
CA SER A 51 -11.36 4.71 -14.51
C SER A 51 -10.98 5.56 -13.31
N TYR A 52 -11.63 6.72 -13.16
CA TYR A 52 -11.36 7.63 -12.07
C TYR A 52 -12.54 7.72 -11.11
N HIS A 53 -12.20 7.89 -9.86
CA HIS A 53 -13.11 8.22 -8.78
C HIS A 53 -12.60 9.47 -8.09
N TRP A 54 -13.52 10.29 -7.60
CA TRP A 54 -13.19 11.60 -7.04
C TRP A 54 -13.76 11.73 -5.65
N GLY A 55 -13.03 12.42 -4.79
CA GLY A 55 -13.54 12.75 -3.46
C GLY A 55 -12.62 13.65 -2.67
N ARG A 56 -12.86 13.68 -1.37
CA ARG A 56 -12.10 14.47 -0.41
C ARG A 56 -11.76 13.64 0.83
N ILE A 57 -10.55 13.82 1.34
CA ILE A 57 -10.12 13.32 2.65
C ILE A 57 -9.36 14.44 3.36
N ARG A 58 -9.78 14.77 4.58
CA ARG A 58 -9.08 15.73 5.47
C ARG A 58 -8.74 17.06 4.81
N GLY A 59 -9.62 17.54 3.93
CA GLY A 59 -9.46 18.80 3.20
C GLY A 59 -8.71 18.69 1.87
N HIS A 60 -8.13 17.53 1.55
CA HIS A 60 -7.46 17.27 0.27
C HIS A 60 -8.42 16.67 -0.75
N ASN A 61 -8.48 17.26 -1.95
CA ASN A 61 -9.23 16.68 -3.06
C ASN A 61 -8.37 15.61 -3.74
N ILE A 62 -8.93 14.41 -3.83
CA ILE A 62 -8.23 13.20 -4.25
C ILE A 62 -8.88 12.62 -5.48
N VAL A 63 -8.05 12.25 -6.45
CA VAL A 63 -8.45 11.39 -7.56
C VAL A 63 -7.87 10.00 -7.34
N ILE A 64 -8.73 8.99 -7.42
CA ILE A 64 -8.38 7.58 -7.24
C ILE A 64 -8.50 6.88 -8.59
N ALA A 65 -7.49 6.11 -8.97
CA ALA A 65 -7.56 5.19 -10.09
C ALA A 65 -7.14 3.79 -9.64
N SER A 66 -7.65 2.77 -10.35
CA SER A 66 -7.19 1.40 -10.18
C SER A 66 -6.50 0.88 -11.44
N LEU A 67 -5.72 -0.18 -11.29
CA LEU A 67 -5.28 -0.97 -12.43
C LEU A 67 -6.47 -1.71 -13.06
N ALA A 68 -6.28 -2.19 -14.29
CA ALA A 68 -7.29 -3.00 -14.96
C ALA A 68 -7.47 -4.33 -14.21
N ALA A 69 -8.72 -4.82 -14.16
CA ALA A 69 -9.01 -6.09 -13.49
C ALA A 69 -8.13 -7.23 -14.03
N GLY A 70 -7.47 -7.95 -13.12
CA GLY A 70 -6.54 -9.04 -13.45
C GLY A 70 -5.17 -8.60 -13.95
N VAL A 71 -4.87 -7.29 -13.98
CA VAL A 71 -3.59 -6.74 -14.40
C VAL A 71 -2.91 -6.07 -13.21
N TYR A 72 -1.67 -6.45 -12.94
CA TYR A 72 -0.84 -5.93 -11.85
C TYR A 72 0.63 -5.84 -12.28
N GLY A 73 1.49 -5.36 -11.39
CA GLY A 73 2.92 -5.19 -11.68
C GLY A 73 3.31 -3.77 -12.07
N THR A 74 4.62 -3.55 -12.17
CA THR A 74 5.23 -2.21 -12.26
C THR A 74 4.83 -1.44 -13.53
N THR A 75 4.71 -2.13 -14.67
CA THR A 75 4.34 -1.50 -15.95
C THR A 75 2.91 -0.98 -15.95
N SER A 76 1.96 -1.73 -15.38
CA SER A 76 0.57 -1.28 -15.30
C SER A 76 0.47 -0.09 -14.35
N ALA A 77 1.15 -0.16 -13.20
CA ALA A 77 1.18 0.94 -12.23
C ALA A 77 1.73 2.23 -12.86
N ALA A 78 2.86 2.14 -13.57
CA ALA A 78 3.45 3.26 -14.27
C ALA A 78 2.48 3.86 -15.31
N THR A 79 1.84 3.02 -16.12
CA THR A 79 0.91 3.47 -17.16
C THR A 79 -0.29 4.21 -16.57
N THR A 80 -0.90 3.64 -15.52
CA THR A 80 -2.01 4.27 -14.80
C THR A 80 -1.60 5.61 -14.21
N ALA A 81 -0.42 5.69 -13.58
CA ALA A 81 0.08 6.94 -12.99
C ALA A 81 0.31 8.04 -14.03
N ILE A 82 0.99 7.71 -15.15
CA ILE A 82 1.26 8.70 -16.20
C ILE A 82 -0.02 9.22 -16.84
N GLN A 83 -0.98 8.34 -17.11
CA GLN A 83 -2.29 8.74 -17.63
C GLN A 83 -3.05 9.61 -16.62
N MET A 84 -3.00 9.28 -15.32
CA MET A 84 -3.57 10.10 -14.26
C MET A 84 -2.94 11.49 -14.22
N LEU A 85 -1.61 11.60 -14.28
CA LEU A 85 -0.94 12.90 -14.29
C LEU A 85 -1.29 13.73 -15.53
N SER A 86 -1.46 13.08 -16.68
CA SER A 86 -1.91 13.75 -17.91
C SER A 86 -3.36 14.26 -17.80
N ALA A 87 -4.24 13.52 -17.12
CA ALA A 87 -5.65 13.88 -16.95
C ALA A 87 -5.87 14.90 -15.82
N PHE A 88 -4.99 14.92 -14.82
CA PHE A 88 -5.02 15.80 -13.64
C PHE A 88 -3.66 16.46 -13.42
N PRO A 89 -3.32 17.48 -14.23
CA PRO A 89 -1.98 18.09 -14.22
C PRO A 89 -1.62 18.78 -12.89
N ASN A 90 -2.60 19.10 -12.05
CA ASN A 90 -2.38 19.75 -10.76
C ASN A 90 -2.05 18.79 -9.61
N ILE A 91 -2.01 17.47 -9.86
CA ILE A 91 -1.49 16.52 -8.88
C ILE A 91 -0.06 16.92 -8.50
N LYS A 92 0.18 17.02 -7.19
CA LYS A 92 1.46 17.37 -6.58
C LYS A 92 2.14 16.15 -5.97
N VAL A 93 1.34 15.30 -5.33
CA VAL A 93 1.78 14.11 -4.63
C VAL A 93 0.83 12.95 -4.89
N GLY A 94 1.34 11.74 -4.71
CA GLY A 94 0.59 10.51 -4.83
C GLY A 94 0.60 9.65 -3.58
N LEU A 95 -0.31 8.69 -3.53
CA LEU A 95 -0.26 7.54 -2.64
C LEU A 95 -0.35 6.27 -3.50
N MET A 96 0.49 5.27 -3.20
CA MET A 96 0.28 3.90 -3.64
C MET A 96 -0.16 3.11 -2.41
N VAL A 97 -1.43 2.72 -2.37
CA VAL A 97 -2.03 2.06 -1.19
C VAL A 97 -2.59 0.72 -1.61
N GLY A 98 -2.19 -0.33 -0.90
CA GLY A 98 -2.68 -1.66 -1.17
C GLY A 98 -2.14 -2.69 -0.19
N ILE A 99 -2.25 -3.95 -0.54
CA ILE A 99 -1.73 -5.06 0.24
C ILE A 99 -0.30 -5.41 -0.18
N GLY A 100 0.42 -6.07 0.72
CA GLY A 100 1.75 -6.61 0.49
C GLY A 100 2.04 -7.76 1.45
N ALA A 101 3.24 -8.32 1.29
CA ALA A 101 3.73 -9.43 2.10
C ALA A 101 4.71 -8.92 3.16
N GLY A 102 4.46 -9.23 4.42
CA GLY A 102 5.27 -8.78 5.55
C GLY A 102 6.51 -9.63 5.75
N ILE A 103 7.59 -9.02 6.26
CA ILE A 103 8.84 -9.73 6.56
C ILE A 103 9.07 -9.73 8.07
N PRO A 104 8.46 -10.68 8.80
CA PRO A 104 8.61 -10.78 10.24
C PRO A 104 10.03 -11.24 10.61
N ARG A 105 10.65 -10.54 11.55
CA ARG A 105 11.87 -10.97 12.24
C ARG A 105 11.67 -10.86 13.76
N PRO A 106 10.81 -11.70 14.38
CA PRO A 106 10.48 -11.58 15.80
C PRO A 106 11.72 -11.68 16.70
N LYS A 107 12.72 -12.50 16.32
CA LYS A 107 14.02 -12.61 17.01
C LYS A 107 14.84 -11.30 17.01
N GLN A 108 14.57 -10.40 16.06
CA GLN A 108 15.20 -9.08 15.92
C GLN A 108 14.27 -7.94 16.38
N LYS A 109 13.26 -8.26 17.21
CA LYS A 109 12.24 -7.32 17.71
C LYS A 109 11.38 -6.65 16.62
N ARG A 110 11.33 -7.23 15.42
CA ARG A 110 10.43 -6.82 14.34
C ARG A 110 9.34 -7.86 14.15
N ASP A 111 8.26 -7.71 14.88
CA ASP A 111 7.12 -8.63 14.83
C ASP A 111 5.97 -8.02 14.02
N ILE A 112 6.12 -8.08 12.69
CA ILE A 112 5.12 -7.68 11.70
C ILE A 112 4.07 -8.79 11.60
N ARG A 113 2.80 -8.43 11.68
CA ARG A 113 1.67 -9.36 11.71
C ARG A 113 0.67 -9.10 10.58
N LEU A 114 -0.16 -10.09 10.27
CA LEU A 114 -1.23 -9.90 9.30
C LEU A 114 -2.19 -8.80 9.78
N GLY A 115 -2.61 -7.93 8.88
CA GLY A 115 -3.37 -6.72 9.17
C GLY A 115 -2.57 -5.54 9.74
N ASP A 116 -1.24 -5.66 9.91
CA ASP A 116 -0.38 -4.50 10.19
C ASP A 116 -0.16 -3.65 8.93
N VAL A 117 0.19 -2.38 9.14
CA VAL A 117 0.57 -1.43 8.09
C VAL A 117 2.08 -1.33 7.99
N VAL A 118 2.62 -1.36 6.78
CA VAL A 118 3.99 -0.98 6.43
C VAL A 118 3.97 0.29 5.58
N VAL A 119 4.80 1.25 5.94
CA VAL A 119 4.93 2.53 5.24
C VAL A 119 6.37 2.71 4.77
N SER A 120 6.56 3.02 3.48
CA SER A 120 7.88 3.27 2.92
C SER A 120 8.54 4.44 3.62
N LEU A 121 9.76 4.25 4.13
CA LEU A 121 10.55 5.30 4.77
C LEU A 121 12.00 5.24 4.26
N PRO A 122 12.57 6.36 3.79
CA PRO A 122 13.98 6.41 3.40
C PRO A 122 14.90 5.90 4.52
N GLN A 123 15.79 4.97 4.19
CA GLN A 123 16.73 4.35 5.12
C GLN A 123 17.95 3.85 4.35
N GLY A 124 19.15 4.04 4.93
CA GLY A 124 20.39 3.60 4.29
C GLY A 124 20.58 4.29 2.94
N GLN A 125 20.70 3.50 1.87
CA GLN A 125 20.84 3.99 0.50
C GLN A 125 19.51 4.00 -0.28
N SER A 126 18.41 3.59 0.37
CA SER A 126 17.09 3.49 -0.23
C SER A 126 16.25 4.75 0.01
N GLY A 127 15.52 5.18 -1.03
CA GLY A 127 14.45 6.19 -0.92
C GLY A 127 13.22 5.71 -0.14
N GLY A 128 13.24 4.49 0.40
CA GLY A 128 12.15 3.85 1.13
C GLY A 128 11.50 2.72 0.36
N VAL A 129 11.82 2.60 -0.93
CA VAL A 129 11.52 1.43 -1.76
C VAL A 129 12.75 1.10 -2.59
N LEU A 130 12.98 -0.19 -2.82
CA LEU A 130 13.96 -0.66 -3.80
C LEU A 130 13.30 -1.59 -4.80
N GLN A 131 13.81 -1.61 -6.02
CA GLN A 131 13.43 -2.62 -7.01
C GLN A 131 14.37 -3.82 -6.87
N TYR A 132 13.87 -4.97 -6.41
CA TYR A 132 14.74 -6.13 -6.12
C TYR A 132 15.08 -6.96 -7.35
N ASP A 133 14.29 -6.85 -8.42
CA ASP A 133 14.45 -7.64 -9.65
C ASP A 133 15.20 -6.90 -10.77
N LEU A 134 15.60 -5.64 -10.53
CA LEU A 134 16.41 -4.85 -11.46
C LEU A 134 17.90 -4.99 -11.12
N GLY A 135 18.62 -5.75 -11.94
CA GLY A 135 20.03 -6.02 -11.70
C GLY A 135 20.72 -6.73 -12.86
N LYS A 136 22.04 -6.86 -12.73
CA LYS A 136 22.89 -7.60 -13.67
C LYS A 136 23.17 -8.99 -13.10
N ARG A 137 23.15 -10.01 -13.96
CA ARG A 137 23.66 -11.35 -13.61
C ARG A 137 25.04 -11.52 -14.23
N SER A 138 26.03 -11.80 -13.40
CA SER A 138 27.39 -12.10 -13.85
C SER A 138 27.58 -13.60 -14.13
N THR A 139 28.69 -13.95 -14.78
CA THR A 139 29.10 -15.35 -15.01
C THR A 139 29.31 -16.14 -13.71
N THR A 140 29.53 -15.46 -12.58
CA THR A 140 29.63 -16.07 -11.24
C THR A 140 28.27 -16.30 -10.56
N ARG A 141 27.15 -16.16 -11.28
CA ARG A 141 25.75 -16.32 -10.81
C ARG A 141 25.31 -15.38 -9.68
N THR A 142 26.07 -14.35 -9.36
CA THR A 142 25.67 -13.34 -8.38
C THR A 142 24.80 -12.28 -9.04
N PHE A 143 23.62 -12.03 -8.49
CA PHE A 143 22.78 -10.91 -8.90
C PHE A 143 23.32 -9.62 -8.27
N GLU A 144 23.59 -8.63 -9.10
CA GLU A 144 24.00 -7.29 -8.68
C GLU A 144 22.85 -6.32 -8.95
N ARG A 145 22.18 -5.86 -7.90
CA ARG A 145 21.10 -4.87 -8.01
C ARG A 145 21.63 -3.56 -8.59
N VAL A 146 20.89 -2.96 -9.52
CA VAL A 146 21.23 -1.67 -10.11
C VAL A 146 20.05 -0.69 -10.05
N GLY A 147 20.34 0.59 -10.23
CA GLY A 147 19.33 1.64 -10.22
C GLY A 147 18.95 2.10 -8.81
N PHE A 148 18.19 3.20 -8.78
CA PHE A 148 17.67 3.81 -7.57
C PHE A 148 16.24 4.31 -7.81
N LEU A 149 15.46 4.35 -6.75
CA LEU A 149 14.12 4.90 -6.72
C LEU A 149 14.11 6.14 -5.84
N ASN A 150 13.42 7.18 -6.28
CA ASN A 150 13.31 8.43 -5.53
C ASN A 150 12.60 8.22 -4.19
N ALA A 151 12.95 9.07 -3.21
CA ALA A 151 12.23 9.17 -1.97
C ALA A 151 10.87 9.87 -2.14
N PRO A 152 9.89 9.63 -1.24
CA PRO A 152 8.67 10.42 -1.17
C PRO A 152 8.97 11.92 -1.05
N PRO A 153 8.10 12.81 -1.59
CA PRO A 153 8.24 14.25 -1.43
C PRO A 153 8.41 14.71 0.02
N GLU A 154 9.18 15.78 0.22
CA GLU A 154 9.47 16.31 1.56
C GLU A 154 8.20 16.62 2.37
N ALA A 155 7.15 17.14 1.72
CA ALA A 155 5.85 17.39 2.35
C ALA A 155 5.26 16.10 2.98
N LEU A 156 5.39 14.95 2.30
CA LEU A 156 4.93 13.66 2.82
C LEU A 156 5.82 13.18 3.97
N LEU A 157 7.14 13.39 3.89
CA LEU A 157 8.07 12.98 4.95
C LEU A 157 7.90 13.82 6.24
N LYS A 158 7.60 15.11 6.13
CA LYS A 158 7.23 15.97 7.26
C LYS A 158 5.91 15.54 7.90
N ALA A 159 4.91 15.20 7.08
CA ALA A 159 3.64 14.65 7.54
C ALA A 159 3.84 13.33 8.29
N LEU A 160 4.71 12.44 7.80
CA LEU A 160 5.05 11.18 8.49
C LEU A 160 5.66 11.44 9.87
N THR A 161 6.57 12.40 9.97
CA THR A 161 7.21 12.74 11.26
C THR A 161 6.16 13.22 12.26
N SER A 162 5.25 14.09 11.81
CA SER A 162 4.16 14.63 12.64
C SER A 162 3.17 13.55 13.08
N LEU A 163 2.72 12.71 12.15
CA LEU A 163 1.82 11.59 12.46
C LEU A 163 2.47 10.62 13.46
N ARG A 164 3.75 10.27 13.28
CA ARG A 164 4.47 9.37 14.19
C ARG A 164 4.58 9.94 15.60
N ALA A 165 4.74 11.27 15.73
CA ALA A 165 4.71 11.93 17.02
C ALA A 165 3.32 11.84 17.65
N GLN A 166 2.25 12.11 16.89
CA GLN A 166 0.88 12.01 17.38
C GLN A 166 0.52 10.59 17.83
N VAL A 167 0.81 9.58 17.01
CA VAL A 167 0.50 8.18 17.32
C VAL A 167 1.20 7.71 18.61
N ARG A 168 2.39 8.26 18.94
CA ARG A 168 3.07 7.98 20.20
C ARG A 168 2.39 8.63 21.42
N LEU A 169 1.74 9.78 21.23
CA LEU A 169 1.09 10.53 22.31
C LEU A 169 -0.32 10.00 22.57
N GLU A 170 -1.09 9.76 21.51
CA GLU A 170 -2.54 9.55 21.59
C GLU A 170 -3.00 8.22 20.99
N GLY A 171 -2.10 7.47 20.34
CA GLY A 171 -2.46 6.31 19.54
C GLY A 171 -2.94 6.68 18.14
N SER A 172 -3.21 5.66 17.33
CA SER A 172 -3.74 5.82 15.97
C SER A 172 -5.26 5.88 15.97
N ARG A 173 -5.82 6.69 15.06
CA ARG A 173 -7.26 6.78 14.79
C ARG A 173 -7.75 5.76 13.75
N MET A 174 -6.89 4.90 13.24
CA MET A 174 -7.30 3.85 12.30
C MET A 174 -8.48 3.01 12.82
N PRO A 175 -8.54 2.57 14.10
CA PRO A 175 -9.67 1.78 14.58
C PRO A 175 -11.02 2.49 14.41
N SER A 176 -11.10 3.79 14.71
CA SER A 176 -12.35 4.53 14.52
C SER A 176 -12.70 4.72 13.04
N PHE A 177 -11.72 4.88 12.16
CA PHE A 177 -12.00 4.94 10.72
C PHE A 177 -12.52 3.62 10.16
N LEU A 178 -12.05 2.48 10.68
CA LEU A 178 -12.56 1.16 10.31
C LEU A 178 -13.99 0.96 10.83
N GLU A 179 -14.28 1.37 12.07
CA GLU A 179 -15.64 1.36 12.62
C GLU A 179 -16.59 2.24 11.78
N ASP A 180 -16.22 3.50 11.51
CA ASP A 180 -16.97 4.44 10.66
C ASP A 180 -17.18 3.92 9.23
N MET A 181 -16.24 3.11 8.72
CA MET A 181 -16.33 2.49 7.40
C MET A 181 -17.43 1.42 7.40
N LEU A 182 -17.42 0.52 8.39
CA LEU A 182 -18.38 -0.58 8.48
C LEU A 182 -19.79 -0.07 8.83
N GLU A 183 -19.91 1.01 9.60
CA GLU A 183 -21.20 1.65 9.86
C GLU A 183 -21.80 2.25 8.57
N ARG A 184 -20.98 2.91 7.74
CA ARG A 184 -21.43 3.51 6.47
C ARG A 184 -21.66 2.49 5.36
N TYR A 185 -20.92 1.38 5.37
CA TYR A 185 -21.00 0.32 4.36
C TYR A 185 -21.10 -1.06 5.02
N PRO A 186 -22.26 -1.42 5.59
CA PRO A 186 -22.42 -2.69 6.33
C PRO A 186 -22.10 -3.94 5.51
N GLN A 187 -22.31 -3.92 4.19
CA GLN A 187 -21.97 -5.01 3.27
C GLN A 187 -20.48 -5.35 3.27
N MET A 188 -19.60 -4.39 3.59
CA MET A 188 -18.17 -4.65 3.71
C MET A 188 -17.83 -5.53 4.92
N ALA A 189 -18.76 -5.74 5.86
CA ALA A 189 -18.56 -6.65 6.99
C ALA A 189 -18.95 -8.10 6.69
N GLU A 190 -19.67 -8.33 5.58
CA GLU A 190 -20.20 -9.64 5.23
C GLU A 190 -19.06 -10.53 4.69
N ASN A 191 -19.08 -11.81 5.08
CA ASN A 191 -18.18 -12.82 4.49
C ASN A 191 -18.96 -13.58 3.43
N GLU A 192 -18.46 -13.59 2.21
CA GLU A 192 -18.95 -14.45 1.13
C GLU A 192 -18.05 -15.69 0.99
N PRO A 193 -18.52 -16.79 0.37
CA PRO A 193 -17.81 -18.07 0.32
C PRO A 193 -16.35 -18.04 -0.21
N ASP A 194 -15.96 -16.99 -0.92
CA ASP A 194 -14.60 -16.78 -1.46
C ASP A 194 -14.11 -15.32 -1.30
N GLU A 195 -14.82 -14.49 -0.53
CA GLU A 195 -14.49 -13.08 -0.33
C GLU A 195 -14.70 -12.72 1.16
N PRO A 196 -13.62 -12.73 1.97
CA PRO A 196 -13.69 -12.33 3.36
C PRO A 196 -14.20 -10.90 3.50
N GLY A 197 -14.90 -10.62 4.59
CA GLY A 197 -15.25 -9.24 4.94
C GLY A 197 -14.01 -8.41 5.31
N TYR A 198 -14.16 -7.10 5.26
CA TYR A 198 -13.17 -6.09 5.67
C TYR A 198 -13.02 -5.99 7.21
N ILE A 199 -13.22 -7.11 7.92
CA ILE A 199 -13.22 -7.21 9.38
C ILE A 199 -11.97 -7.93 9.87
N TYR A 200 -11.58 -7.64 11.11
CA TYR A 200 -10.41 -8.26 11.71
C TYR A 200 -10.58 -9.79 11.77
N GLN A 201 -9.65 -10.51 11.15
CA GLN A 201 -9.68 -11.97 11.01
C GLN A 201 -9.30 -12.74 12.29
N ARG A 202 -9.11 -12.05 13.42
CA ARG A 202 -8.70 -12.60 14.72
C ARG A 202 -7.25 -13.06 14.78
N GLN A 203 -6.72 -13.13 16.00
CA GLN A 203 -5.31 -13.43 16.23
C GLN A 203 -4.97 -14.89 15.89
N GLU A 204 -5.94 -15.79 15.98
CA GLU A 204 -5.76 -17.22 15.70
C GLU A 204 -5.43 -17.48 14.22
N ASN A 205 -5.91 -16.61 13.33
CA ASN A 205 -5.68 -16.69 11.88
C ASN A 205 -4.40 -15.96 11.45
N ASP A 206 -3.68 -15.34 12.38
CA ASP A 206 -2.35 -14.79 12.17
C ASP A 206 -1.31 -15.83 12.59
N THR A 207 -0.93 -16.68 11.63
CA THR A 207 0.02 -17.78 11.85
C THR A 207 1.29 -17.59 11.03
N LEU A 208 2.44 -17.60 11.70
CA LEU A 208 3.76 -17.55 11.07
C LEU A 208 4.45 -18.90 11.25
N PHE A 209 4.79 -19.56 10.14
CA PHE A 209 5.56 -20.80 10.15
C PHE A 209 7.07 -20.53 10.04
N GLU A 210 7.89 -21.50 10.44
CA GLU A 210 9.32 -21.48 10.17
C GLU A 210 9.59 -21.42 8.66
N ALA A 211 10.54 -20.57 8.24
CA ALA A 211 10.85 -20.37 6.82
C ALA A 211 11.27 -21.64 6.05
N SER A 212 11.77 -22.66 6.75
CA SER A 212 12.14 -23.95 6.14
C SER A 212 11.00 -24.95 6.07
N TYR A 213 9.85 -24.65 6.66
CA TYR A 213 8.67 -25.50 6.58
C TYR A 213 7.89 -25.15 5.31
N VAL A 214 7.74 -26.13 4.43
CA VAL A 214 6.96 -26.01 3.20
C VAL A 214 5.57 -26.53 3.46
N HIS A 215 4.58 -25.79 2.99
CA HIS A 215 3.18 -26.15 3.08
C HIS A 215 2.90 -27.55 2.50
N THR A 216 2.06 -28.32 3.19
CA THR A 216 1.80 -29.74 2.91
C THR A 216 0.51 -30.00 2.14
N SER A 217 -0.38 -29.01 2.05
CA SER A 217 -1.65 -29.07 1.32
C SER A 217 -1.67 -28.02 0.19
N ASP A 218 -2.67 -28.10 -0.70
CA ASP A 218 -2.86 -27.11 -1.76
C ASP A 218 -3.93 -26.04 -1.41
N THR A 219 -4.65 -26.21 -0.29
CA THR A 219 -5.88 -25.43 -0.01
C THR A 219 -5.84 -24.62 1.27
N ASP A 220 -5.33 -25.19 2.37
CA ASP A 220 -5.30 -24.51 3.67
C ASP A 220 -4.24 -25.07 4.64
N CYS A 221 -4.04 -24.37 5.76
CA CYS A 221 -3.09 -24.74 6.81
C CYS A 221 -3.64 -25.69 7.88
N ASN A 222 -4.78 -26.36 7.65
CA ASN A 222 -5.36 -27.27 8.65
C ASN A 222 -4.49 -28.51 8.86
N ASP A 223 -3.86 -29.02 7.79
CA ASP A 223 -2.98 -30.18 7.82
C ASP A 223 -1.50 -29.83 8.10
N CYS A 224 -1.21 -28.56 8.39
CA CYS A 224 0.14 -28.13 8.71
C CYS A 224 0.57 -28.53 10.12
N ASP A 225 1.84 -28.89 10.26
CA ASP A 225 2.44 -29.21 11.54
C ASP A 225 2.53 -27.95 12.42
N ARG A 226 1.62 -27.86 13.39
CA ARG A 226 1.53 -26.74 14.33
C ARG A 226 2.77 -26.58 15.21
N THR A 227 3.63 -27.59 15.32
CA THR A 227 4.90 -27.47 16.05
C THR A 227 5.93 -26.63 15.31
N ARG A 228 5.72 -26.38 14.00
CA ARG A 228 6.54 -25.53 13.14
C ARG A 228 6.11 -24.06 13.18
N ILE A 229 5.10 -23.71 13.98
CA ILE A 229 4.65 -22.32 14.17
C ILE A 229 5.67 -21.58 15.03
N VAL A 230 6.11 -20.43 14.56
CA VAL A 230 7.01 -19.54 15.30
C VAL A 230 6.28 -18.96 16.50
N ALA A 231 6.76 -19.27 17.70
CA ALA A 231 6.23 -18.68 18.92
C ALA A 231 6.44 -17.16 18.94
N ARG A 232 5.35 -16.41 19.13
CA ARG A 232 5.35 -14.94 19.20
C ARG A 232 4.65 -14.48 20.46
N THR A 233 5.20 -13.44 21.12
CA THR A 233 4.62 -12.86 22.35
C THR A 233 3.21 -12.30 22.06
N ALA A 234 2.23 -12.58 22.92
CA ALA A 234 0.88 -12.01 22.73
C ALA A 234 0.92 -10.46 22.70
N ARG A 235 0.14 -9.85 21.80
CA ARG A 235 -0.08 -8.40 21.79
C ARG A 235 -1.13 -8.06 22.83
N GLN A 236 -0.97 -6.94 23.52
CA GLN A 236 -1.98 -6.44 24.46
C GLN A 236 -3.32 -6.16 23.76
N ASN A 237 -3.27 -5.53 22.58
CA ASN A 237 -4.43 -5.24 21.74
C ASN A 237 -4.21 -5.87 20.36
N PRO A 238 -4.59 -7.14 20.14
CA PRO A 238 -4.32 -7.84 18.88
C PRO A 238 -5.16 -7.32 17.70
N SER A 239 -6.33 -6.74 17.97
CA SER A 239 -7.22 -6.16 16.96
C SER A 239 -6.78 -4.80 16.42
N VAL A 240 -5.82 -4.13 17.07
CA VAL A 240 -5.31 -2.83 16.63
C VAL A 240 -4.07 -3.05 15.75
N PRO A 241 -4.13 -2.69 14.46
CA PRO A 241 -2.97 -2.75 13.56
C PRO A 241 -1.78 -1.97 14.12
N ARG A 242 -0.57 -2.52 13.98
CA ARG A 242 0.66 -1.76 14.22
C ARG A 242 1.17 -1.17 12.92
N ILE A 243 1.78 0.00 13.01
CA ILE A 243 2.39 0.69 11.88
C ILE A 243 3.91 0.50 11.96
N HIS A 244 4.49 -0.01 10.88
CA HIS A 244 5.92 -0.23 10.71
C HIS A 244 6.45 0.66 9.60
N TYR A 245 7.66 1.18 9.78
CA TYR A 245 8.29 2.09 8.83
C TYR A 245 9.64 1.52 8.39
N GLY A 246 9.88 1.47 7.09
CA GLY A 246 11.14 0.93 6.57
C GLY A 246 11.13 0.77 5.06
N VAL A 247 12.10 0.01 4.56
CA VAL A 247 12.27 -0.23 3.12
C VAL A 247 11.29 -1.30 2.64
N ILE A 248 10.59 -0.99 1.55
CA ILE A 248 9.73 -1.94 0.84
C ILE A 248 10.47 -2.45 -0.41
N ALA A 249 10.49 -3.76 -0.61
CA ALA A 249 11.06 -4.38 -1.80
C ALA A 249 9.95 -4.56 -2.85
N SER A 250 10.20 -4.04 -4.05
CA SER A 250 9.25 -4.00 -5.16
C SER A 250 9.76 -4.79 -6.37
N GLY A 251 8.90 -5.51 -7.08
CA GLY A 251 9.28 -6.24 -8.30
C GLY A 251 8.12 -7.00 -8.93
N ASN A 252 8.31 -7.66 -10.06
CA ASN A 252 7.23 -8.28 -10.82
C ASN A 252 6.97 -9.75 -10.47
N LYS A 253 7.46 -10.24 -9.32
CA LYS A 253 7.22 -11.63 -8.89
C LYS A 253 6.29 -11.67 -7.67
N LEU A 254 5.27 -12.52 -7.75
CA LEU A 254 4.53 -12.95 -6.57
C LEU A 254 5.35 -14.03 -5.84
N VAL A 255 5.89 -13.68 -4.67
CA VAL A 255 6.74 -14.60 -3.89
C VAL A 255 5.87 -15.46 -2.98
N LYS A 256 5.91 -16.77 -3.17
CA LYS A 256 5.17 -17.78 -2.38
C LYS A 256 6.09 -18.81 -1.72
N ASP A 257 7.37 -18.49 -1.58
CA ASP A 257 8.37 -19.35 -0.98
C ASP A 257 9.26 -18.54 -0.05
N ALA A 258 9.33 -18.97 1.20
CA ALA A 258 10.08 -18.29 2.24
C ALA A 258 11.60 -18.30 1.97
N ILE A 259 12.11 -19.33 1.28
CA ILE A 259 13.53 -19.41 0.92
C ILE A 259 13.84 -18.42 -0.20
N GLU A 260 13.02 -18.36 -1.27
CA GLU A 260 13.16 -17.35 -2.33
C GLU A 260 13.01 -15.94 -1.77
N ARG A 261 12.05 -15.70 -0.87
CA ARG A 261 11.92 -14.43 -0.13
C ARG A 261 13.22 -14.07 0.56
N ASP A 262 13.77 -14.96 1.38
CA ASP A 262 14.98 -14.68 2.14
C ASP A 262 16.22 -14.47 1.23
N LEU A 263 16.27 -15.15 0.08
CA LEU A 263 17.27 -14.92 -0.97
C LEU A 263 17.14 -13.53 -1.60
N ILE A 264 15.92 -13.12 -2.00
CA ILE A 264 15.65 -11.77 -2.53
C ILE A 264 16.15 -10.72 -1.54
N LEU A 265 15.85 -10.88 -0.26
CA LEU A 265 16.26 -9.95 0.78
C LEU A 265 17.79 -9.90 0.94
N LYS A 266 18.44 -11.06 0.92
CA LYS A 266 19.90 -11.14 0.98
C LYS A 266 20.56 -10.47 -0.24
N GLU A 267 20.03 -10.70 -1.43
CA GLU A 267 20.54 -10.10 -2.68
C GLU A 267 20.24 -8.60 -2.79
N SER A 268 19.18 -8.12 -2.15
CA SER A 268 18.81 -6.69 -2.16
C SER A 268 19.84 -5.78 -1.48
N GLY A 269 20.58 -6.32 -0.51
CA GLY A 269 21.56 -5.58 0.31
C GLY A 269 20.95 -4.64 1.35
N GLU A 270 19.63 -4.64 1.52
CA GLU A 270 18.90 -3.73 2.41
C GLU A 270 17.99 -4.52 3.37
N ASP A 271 17.73 -3.96 4.56
CA ASP A 271 16.83 -4.57 5.54
C ASP A 271 15.35 -4.28 5.21
N CYS A 272 14.85 -4.89 4.14
CA CYS A 272 13.46 -4.71 3.71
C CYS A 272 12.48 -5.37 4.70
N ILE A 273 11.30 -4.76 4.82
CA ILE A 273 10.26 -5.16 5.79
C ILE A 273 8.94 -5.58 5.13
N CYS A 274 8.77 -5.31 3.84
CA CYS A 274 7.61 -5.71 3.04
C CYS A 274 8.04 -6.03 1.60
N LEU A 275 7.30 -6.91 0.93
CA LEU A 275 7.35 -7.18 -0.51
C LEU A 275 6.03 -6.80 -1.18
N GLU A 276 6.08 -6.17 -2.35
CA GLU A 276 4.92 -5.83 -3.18
C GLU A 276 5.32 -5.71 -4.66
N MET A 277 4.36 -5.43 -5.57
CA MET A 277 4.56 -5.63 -7.00
C MET A 277 4.47 -4.37 -7.89
N GLU A 278 4.14 -3.20 -7.35
CA GLU A 278 3.81 -2.04 -8.18
C GLU A 278 4.78 -0.87 -8.04
N ALA A 279 5.25 -0.60 -6.82
CA ALA A 279 5.78 0.72 -6.48
C ALA A 279 7.11 1.10 -7.20
N ALA A 280 7.92 0.11 -7.60
CA ALA A 280 9.11 0.35 -8.42
C ALA A 280 8.79 1.01 -9.77
N GLY A 281 7.59 0.76 -10.32
CA GLY A 281 7.15 1.43 -11.55
C GLY A 281 6.73 2.89 -11.35
N LEU A 282 6.51 3.31 -10.09
CA LEU A 282 5.92 4.59 -9.77
C LEU A 282 6.96 5.64 -9.38
N LEU A 283 7.85 5.34 -8.44
CA LEU A 283 8.51 6.38 -7.64
C LEU A 283 9.39 7.38 -8.39
N ASN A 284 9.91 7.00 -9.56
CA ASN A 284 10.72 7.92 -10.38
C ASN A 284 9.88 8.90 -11.22
N SER A 285 8.58 8.65 -11.33
CA SER A 285 7.67 9.34 -12.24
C SER A 285 6.45 9.91 -11.49
N PHE A 286 5.94 9.17 -10.52
CA PHE A 286 4.82 9.54 -9.68
C PHE A 286 5.32 9.77 -8.25
N PRO A 287 5.41 11.03 -7.78
CA PRO A 287 5.97 11.36 -6.49
C PRO A 287 5.03 10.94 -5.36
N CYS A 288 5.17 9.71 -4.86
CA CYS A 288 4.22 9.12 -3.91
C CYS A 288 4.85 8.59 -2.63
N LEU A 289 3.99 8.39 -1.63
CA LEU A 289 4.26 7.54 -0.48
C LEU A 289 3.64 6.16 -0.74
N VAL A 290 4.34 5.10 -0.35
CA VAL A 290 3.87 3.71 -0.49
C VAL A 290 3.41 3.19 0.87
N ILE A 291 2.17 2.73 0.92
CA ILE A 291 1.50 2.21 2.12
C ILE A 291 1.02 0.80 1.76
N ARG A 292 1.51 -0.19 2.50
CA ARG A 292 1.22 -1.60 2.27
C ARG A 292 0.78 -2.27 3.54
N ASP A 293 -0.39 -2.88 3.53
CA ASP A 293 -0.80 -3.70 4.65
C ASP A 293 -0.55 -5.16 4.41
N ILE A 294 -0.30 -5.86 5.50
CA ILE A 294 0.25 -7.19 5.45
C ILE A 294 -0.87 -8.20 5.34
N CYS A 295 -0.99 -8.83 4.17
CA CYS A 295 -1.98 -9.89 3.91
C CYS A 295 -1.38 -11.30 3.93
N ASP A 296 -0.05 -11.42 3.82
CA ASP A 296 0.68 -12.69 3.91
C ASP A 296 2.17 -12.46 4.28
N TYR A 297 2.96 -13.53 4.29
CA TYR A 297 4.39 -13.49 4.63
C TYR A 297 5.34 -13.86 3.49
N ALA A 298 4.86 -13.87 2.25
CA ALA A 298 5.61 -14.32 1.09
C ALA A 298 6.22 -15.72 1.30
N ASP A 299 5.42 -16.64 1.84
CA ASP A 299 5.76 -18.03 2.06
C ASP A 299 4.70 -18.97 1.44
N SER A 300 4.92 -20.27 1.60
CA SER A 300 4.04 -21.29 1.03
C SER A 300 2.71 -21.44 1.77
N HIS A 301 2.55 -20.80 2.94
CA HIS A 301 1.33 -20.82 3.76
C HIS A 301 0.42 -19.64 3.46
N LYS A 302 0.77 -18.81 2.46
CA LYS A 302 -0.05 -17.69 2.01
C LYS A 302 -1.49 -18.17 1.71
N ASN A 303 -2.46 -17.46 2.28
CA ASN A 303 -3.86 -17.51 1.88
C ASN A 303 -4.38 -16.09 1.60
N ASP A 304 -5.68 -15.98 1.34
CA ASP A 304 -6.32 -14.72 0.93
C ASP A 304 -7.26 -14.14 2.01
N ASP A 305 -7.39 -14.78 3.17
CA ASP A 305 -8.32 -14.42 4.26
C ASP A 305 -8.14 -12.99 4.78
N TRP A 306 -6.90 -12.50 4.72
CA TRP A 306 -6.53 -11.19 5.27
C TRP A 306 -6.59 -10.06 4.26
N GLN A 307 -6.84 -10.32 2.97
CA GLN A 307 -6.65 -9.30 1.94
C GLN A 307 -7.61 -8.11 2.09
N GLU A 308 -8.88 -8.34 2.40
CA GLU A 308 -9.90 -7.30 2.55
C GLU A 308 -9.66 -6.48 3.81
N TYR A 309 -9.39 -7.14 4.94
CA TYR A 309 -9.03 -6.44 6.17
C TYR A 309 -7.74 -5.62 6.00
N ALA A 310 -6.69 -6.20 5.39
CA ALA A 310 -5.45 -5.50 5.08
C ALA A 310 -5.70 -4.28 4.17
N ALA A 311 -6.52 -4.42 3.14
CA ALA A 311 -6.92 -3.29 2.30
C ALA A 311 -7.62 -2.19 3.11
N ALA A 312 -8.50 -2.55 4.05
CA ALA A 312 -9.17 -1.61 4.95
C ALA A 312 -8.18 -0.84 5.81
N THR A 313 -7.24 -1.54 6.44
CA THR A 313 -6.27 -0.98 7.37
C THR A 313 -5.27 -0.08 6.62
N ALA A 314 -4.85 -0.43 5.41
CA ALA A 314 -4.00 0.42 4.56
C ALA A 314 -4.70 1.73 4.21
N ALA A 315 -5.96 1.64 3.80
CA ALA A 315 -6.77 2.80 3.45
C ALA A 315 -7.07 3.67 4.68
N ALA A 316 -7.31 3.07 5.84
CA ALA A 316 -7.50 3.77 7.11
C ALA A 316 -6.24 4.55 7.52
N TYR A 317 -5.06 3.94 7.39
CA TYR A 317 -3.79 4.64 7.63
C TYR A 317 -3.58 5.79 6.65
N ALA A 318 -3.85 5.58 5.35
CA ALA A 318 -3.77 6.63 4.34
C ALA A 318 -4.70 7.81 4.66
N LYS A 319 -5.92 7.53 5.13
CA LYS A 319 -6.85 8.56 5.62
C LYS A 319 -6.30 9.32 6.82
N GLU A 320 -5.72 8.63 7.79
CA GLU A 320 -5.09 9.27 8.95
C GLU A 320 -3.93 10.16 8.52
N PHE A 321 -3.05 9.63 7.68
CA PHE A 321 -1.86 10.27 7.16
C PHE A 321 -2.16 11.57 6.41
N LEU A 322 -3.18 11.57 5.54
CA LEU A 322 -3.58 12.79 4.82
C LEU A 322 -4.04 13.92 5.75
N GLY A 323 -4.47 13.60 6.98
CA GLY A 323 -4.77 14.61 8.00
C GLY A 323 -3.55 15.34 8.56
N PHE A 324 -2.34 14.85 8.29
CA PHE A 324 -1.07 15.47 8.68
C PHE A 324 -0.30 16.06 7.50
N VAL A 325 -0.82 15.89 6.28
CA VAL A 325 -0.25 16.54 5.09
C VAL A 325 -0.73 17.99 5.06
N ASP A 326 0.20 18.92 5.17
CA ASP A 326 -0.11 20.34 5.21
C ASP A 326 -0.52 20.87 3.82
N ASN A 327 -1.60 21.65 3.78
CA ASN A 327 -2.13 22.20 2.53
C ASN A 327 -1.23 23.29 1.93
N GLN A 328 -0.51 24.06 2.74
CA GLN A 328 0.43 25.08 2.26
C GLN A 328 1.68 24.43 1.67
N ASP A 329 2.20 23.39 2.32
CA ASP A 329 3.31 22.60 1.79
C ASP A 329 2.95 21.96 0.43
N LEU A 330 1.75 21.41 0.29
CA LEU A 330 1.28 20.89 -1.01
C LEU A 330 1.08 21.98 -2.06
N ALA A 331 0.54 23.15 -1.69
CA ALA A 331 0.35 24.25 -2.62
C ALA A 331 1.69 24.75 -3.20
N GLN A 332 2.76 24.72 -2.40
CA GLN A 332 4.11 25.12 -2.82
C GLN A 332 4.86 24.01 -3.56
N ALA A 333 4.43 22.76 -3.46
CA ALA A 333 5.07 21.65 -4.15
C ALA A 333 4.95 21.78 -5.68
N THR A 334 6.00 21.39 -6.39
CA THR A 334 6.02 21.28 -7.86
C THR A 334 4.95 20.29 -8.33
N ARG A 335 4.28 20.57 -9.46
CA ARG A 335 3.33 19.59 -10.03
C ARG A 335 4.09 18.33 -10.43
N ALA A 336 3.48 17.18 -10.24
CA ALA A 336 4.09 15.91 -10.58
C ALA A 336 4.40 15.83 -12.08
N ILE A 337 3.53 16.37 -12.94
CA ILE A 337 3.74 16.39 -14.40
C ILE A 337 4.94 17.25 -14.84
N GLU A 338 5.25 18.33 -14.12
CA GLU A 338 6.40 19.21 -14.43
C GLU A 338 7.75 18.53 -14.20
N ARG A 339 7.77 17.41 -13.46
CA ARG A 339 9.00 16.61 -13.26
C ARG A 339 9.43 15.89 -14.53
N PHE A 340 8.51 15.63 -15.46
CA PHE A 340 8.79 15.03 -16.77
C PHE A 340 9.18 16.06 -17.82
N GLU A 341 8.72 17.30 -17.68
CA GLU A 341 9.05 18.39 -18.61
C GLU A 341 10.49 18.90 -18.41
N ARG A 342 11.12 18.56 -17.28
CA ARG A 342 12.47 19.00 -16.88
C ARG A 342 13.55 17.91 -17.01
N SER A 343 13.19 16.69 -17.43
CA SER A 343 14.09 15.54 -17.62
C SER A 343 14.50 15.36 -19.07
#